data_AF-A0A6B1E2H4-F1
#
_entry.id   AF-A0A6B1E2H4-F1
#
_cell.length_a   1.000
_cell.length_b   1.000
_cell.length_c   1.000
_cell.angle_alpha   90.00
_cell.angle_beta   90.00
_cell.angle_gamma   90.00
#
_symmetry.space_group_name_H-M   'P 1'
#
loop_
_entity.id
_entity.type
_entity.pdbx_description
1 polymer ?
#
loop_
_entity_poly.entity_id
_entity_poly.type
_entity_poly.pdbx_seq_one_letter_code
_entity_poly.pdbx_strand_id
1 'polypeptide(L)' 'MNSLKTVWAIAWRRFSENSAIAAEMNGRFIATVFYCTVLVPFGILSALFMDPLRIKGKPPRWLQREPVPTDMDSARRQG' A
#
# COMPACT_ATOMS: atom_id res chain seq x y z
N MET A 1 -50.23 -10.54 7.39
CA MET A 1 -48.97 -10.26 8.13
C MET A 1 -47.78 -10.27 7.18
N ASN A 2 -47.68 -9.34 6.21
CA ASN A 2 -46.57 -9.31 5.23
C ASN A 2 -46.23 -7.92 4.65
N SER A 3 -47.09 -6.90 4.79
CA SER A 3 -46.87 -5.58 4.19
C SER A 3 -45.65 -4.83 4.75
N LEU A 4 -45.44 -4.87 6.08
CA LEU A 4 -44.28 -4.26 6.75
C LEU A 4 -42.93 -4.84 6.27
N LYS A 5 -42.87 -6.15 6.02
CA LYS A 5 -41.66 -6.80 5.50
C LYS A 5 -41.36 -6.34 4.08
N THR A 6 -42.39 -6.13 3.26
CA THR A 6 -42.25 -5.63 1.89
C THR A 6 -41.78 -4.16 1.88
N VAL A 7 -42.37 -3.31 2.72
CA VAL A 7 -41.96 -1.91 2.86
C VAL A 7 -40.51 -1.82 3.33
N TRP A 8 -40.13 -2.64 4.33
CA TRP A 8 -38.75 -2.73 4.79
C TRP A 8 -37.79 -3.20 3.70
N ALA A 9 -38.14 -4.23 2.94
CA ALA A 9 -37.31 -4.75 1.85
C ALA A 9 -37.11 -3.71 0.74
N ILE A 10 -38.15 -2.95 0.38
CA ILE A 10 -38.06 -1.87 -0.61
C ILE A 10 -37.17 -0.74 -0.10
N ALA A 11 -37.38 -0.30 1.15
CA ALA A 11 -36.57 0.75 1.77
C ALA A 11 -35.10 0.33 1.86
N TRP A 12 -34.82 -0.92 2.26
CA TRP A 12 -33.47 -1.46 2.34
C TRP A 12 -32.78 -1.52 0.98
N ARG A 13 -33.50 -1.96 -0.05
CA ARG A 13 -32.98 -2.00 -1.42
C ARG A 13 -32.60 -0.60 -1.90
N ARG A 14 -33.48 0.39 -1.73
CA ARG A 14 -33.21 1.78 -2.11
C ARG A 14 -32.07 2.40 -1.32
N PHE A 15 -31.99 2.11 -0.02
CA PHE A 15 -30.88 2.54 0.82
C PHE A 15 -29.56 1.94 0.35
N SER A 16 -29.54 0.64 0.03
CA SER A 16 -28.33 -0.03 -0.47
C SER A 16 -27.84 0.56 -1.80
N GLU A 17 -28.75 0.82 -2.75
CA GLU A 17 -28.44 1.48 -4.03
C GLU A 17 -27.80 2.87 -3.82
N ASN A 18 -28.34 3.67 -2.90
CA ASN A 18 -27.84 5.02 -2.61
C ASN A 18 -26.55 5.02 -1.78
N SER A 19 -26.37 4.02 -0.92
CA SER A 19 -25.20 3.91 -0.04
C SER A 19 -23.90 3.65 -0.80
N ALA A 20 -23.96 3.03 -1.98
CA ALA A 20 -22.79 2.75 -2.80
C ALA A 20 -22.06 4.04 -3.22
N ILE A 21 -22.81 5.06 -3.65
CA ILE A 21 -22.27 6.35 -4.07
C ILE A 21 -21.63 7.09 -2.88
N ALA A 22 -22.31 7.08 -1.73
CA ALA A 22 -21.79 7.70 -0.51
C ALA A 22 -20.53 6.96 -0.01
N ALA A 23 -20.52 5.64 -0.06
CA ALA A 23 -19.39 4.81 0.35
C ALA A 23 -18.17 5.05 -0.57
N GLU A 24 -18.37 5.16 -1.88
CA GLU A 24 -17.29 5.47 -2.81
C GLU A 24 -16.70 6.86 -2.54
N MET A 25 -17.55 7.87 -2.32
CA MET A 25 -17.09 9.23 -2.03
C MET A 25 -16.32 9.30 -0.71
N ASN A 26 -16.82 8.65 0.34
CA ASN A 26 -16.12 8.56 1.63
C ASN A 26 -14.81 7.77 1.51
N GLY A 27 -14.82 6.64 0.80
CA GLY A 27 -13.63 5.83 0.57
C GLY A 27 -12.54 6.62 -0.14
N ARG A 28 -12.88 7.34 -1.22
CA ARG A 28 -11.94 8.22 -1.93
C ARG A 28 -11.44 9.36 -1.05
N PHE A 29 -12.32 9.97 -0.25
CA PHE A 29 -11.94 11.04 0.67
C PHE A 29 -10.93 10.55 1.71
N ILE A 30 -11.23 9.44 2.40
CA ILE A 30 -10.34 8.84 3.40
C ILE A 30 -9.01 8.42 2.75
N ALA A 31 -9.06 7.78 1.58
CA ALA A 31 -7.85 7.38 0.86
C ALA A 31 -6.99 8.59 0.49
N THR A 32 -7.60 9.67 0.01
CA THR A 32 -6.90 10.91 -0.35
C THR A 32 -6.25 11.56 0.87
N VAL A 33 -7.00 11.68 1.97
CA VAL A 33 -6.47 12.22 3.23
C VAL A 33 -5.30 11.37 3.73
N PHE A 34 -5.45 10.04 3.77
CA PHE A 34 -4.37 9.13 4.15
C PHE A 34 -3.14 9.29 3.24
N TYR A 35 -3.35 9.35 1.93
CA TYR A 35 -2.26 9.48 0.96
C TYR A 35 -1.48 10.77 1.21
N CYS A 36 -2.18 11.90 1.37
CA CYS A 36 -1.55 13.20 1.55
C CYS A 36 -0.94 13.41 2.94
N THR A 37 -1.52 12.84 4.00
CA THR A 37 -1.10 13.10 5.39
C THR A 37 -0.14 12.06 5.96
N VAL A 38 -0.19 10.83 5.45
CA VAL A 38 0.64 9.72 5.95
C VAL A 38 1.61 9.28 4.86
N LEU A 39 1.11 8.84 3.71
CA LEU A 39 1.94 8.17 2.71
C LEU A 39 2.96 9.12 2.06
N VAL A 40 2.51 10.28 1.58
CA VAL A 40 3.38 11.27 0.92
C VAL A 40 4.48 11.79 1.85
N PRO A 41 4.19 12.29 3.07
CA PRO A 41 5.26 12.77 3.95
C PRO A 41 6.20 11.63 4.33
N PHE A 42 5.71 10.41 4.61
CA PHE A 42 6.58 9.25 4.85
C PHE A 42 7.48 8.96 3.64
N GLY A 43 6.92 8.94 2.44
CA GLY A 43 7.66 8.75 1.18
C GLY A 43 8.75 9.81 0.99
N ILE A 44 8.42 11.08 1.18
CA ILE A 44 9.39 12.18 1.08
C ILE A 44 10.50 12.03 2.11
N LEU A 45 10.16 11.80 3.38
CA LEU A 45 11.14 11.60 4.45
C LEU A 45 12.05 10.40 4.12
N SER A 46 11.47 9.28 3.71
CA SER A 46 12.24 8.09 3.31
C SER A 46 13.21 8.38 2.16
N ALA A 47 12.74 9.09 1.12
CA ALA A 47 13.53 9.41 -0.05
C ALA A 47 14.65 10.41 0.25
N LEU A 48 14.42 11.37 1.17
CA LEU A 48 15.42 12.37 1.53
C LEU A 48 16.46 11.80 2.50
N PHE A 49 16.03 11.09 3.54
CA PHE A 49 16.89 10.68 4.65
C PHE A 49 17.50 9.29 4.50
N MET A 50 16.92 8.39 3.70
CA MET A 50 17.51 7.07 3.46
C MET A 50 18.34 7.06 2.17
N ASP A 51 19.29 6.13 2.10
CA ASP A 51 20.11 5.84 0.93
C ASP A 51 20.20 4.33 0.70
N PRO A 52 19.09 3.67 0.33
CA PRO A 52 19.05 2.21 0.18
C PRO A 52 19.99 1.73 -0.93
N LEU A 53 20.24 2.55 -1.94
CA LEU A 53 21.13 2.23 -3.05
C LEU A 53 22.59 2.64 -2.79
N ARG A 54 22.91 3.24 -1.65
CA ARG A 54 24.25 3.72 -1.29
C ARG A 54 24.86 4.70 -2.30
N ILE A 55 24.01 5.50 -2.97
CA ILE A 55 24.41 6.41 -4.06
C ILE A 55 24.77 7.79 -3.50
N LYS A 56 24.19 8.20 -2.36
CA LYS A 56 24.36 9.55 -1.83
C LYS A 56 25.75 9.72 -1.21
N GLY A 57 26.42 10.82 -1.56
CA GLY A 57 27.66 11.27 -0.90
C GLY A 57 28.91 10.44 -1.16
N LYS A 58 28.89 9.49 -2.10
CA LYS A 58 30.06 8.67 -2.47
C LYS A 58 30.44 8.91 -3.92
N PRO A 59 31.74 9.06 -4.24
CA PRO A 59 32.18 9.11 -5.62
C PRO A 59 31.81 7.80 -6.33
N PRO A 60 31.45 7.85 -7.63
CA PRO A 60 31.18 6.65 -8.40
C PRO A 60 32.43 5.75 -8.36
N ARG A 61 32.28 4.57 -7.75
CA ARG A 61 33.33 3.56 -7.63
C ARG A 61 32.74 2.18 -7.79
N TRP A 62 33.52 1.26 -8.34
CA TRP A 62 33.18 -0.15 -8.31
C TRP A 62 33.13 -0.62 -6.86
N LEU A 63 31.96 -1.07 -6.41
CA LEU A 63 31.80 -1.67 -5.09
C LEU A 63 32.34 -3.09 -5.15
N GLN A 64 33.27 -3.43 -4.26
CA GLN A 64 33.62 -4.84 -4.06
C GLN A 64 32.40 -5.57 -3.51
N ARG A 65 31.97 -6.58 -4.27
CA ARG A 65 30.98 -7.56 -3.82
C ARG A 65 31.72 -8.68 -3.12
N GLU A 66 31.20 -9.17 -2.01
CA GLU A 66 31.77 -10.37 -1.41
C GLU A 66 31.69 -11.52 -2.42
N PRO A 67 32.77 -12.31 -2.57
CA PRO A 67 32.77 -13.45 -3.46
C PRO A 67 31.68 -14.42 -3.04
N VAL A 68 30.92 -14.92 -4.02
CA VAL A 68 29.97 -15.99 -3.76
C VAL A 68 30.78 -17.20 -3.27
N PRO A 69 30.46 -17.76 -2.09
CA PRO A 69 31.16 -18.94 -1.60
C PRO A 69 31.05 -20.08 -2.63
N THR A 70 32.16 -20.75 -2.89
CA THR A 70 32.25 -21.83 -3.89
C THR A 70 32.12 -23.22 -3.28
N ASP A 71 31.78 -23.31 -1.99
CA ASP A 71 31.60 -24.58 -1.30
C ASP A 71 30.24 -25.23 -1.60
N MET A 72 30.22 -26.55 -1.55
CA MET A 72 29.01 -27.33 -1.83
C MET A 72 27.88 -27.05 -0.84
N ASP A 73 28.20 -26.68 0.40
CA ASP A 73 27.21 -26.43 1.45
C ASP A 73 26.48 -25.10 1.24
N SER A 74 27.18 -24.06 0.78
CA SER A 74 26.56 -22.80 0.39
C SER A 74 25.72 -22.94 -0.87
N ALA A 75 26.15 -23.74 -1.85
CA ALA A 75 25.36 -24.04 -3.06
C ALA A 75 24.01 -24.70 -2.72
N ARG A 76 23.98 -25.59 -1.71
CA ARG A 76 22.73 -26.23 -1.24
C ARG A 76 21.72 -25.26 -0.62
N ARG A 77 22.16 -24.09 -0.13
CA ARG A 77 21.30 -23.09 0.51
C ARG A 77 20.75 -22.03 -0.45
N GLN A 78 21.09 -22.12 -1.74
CA GLN A 78 20.65 -21.16 -2.78
C GLN A 78 19.36 -21.58 -3.51
N GLY A 79 18.76 -22.72 -3.13
CA GLY A 79 17.50 -23.24 -3.69
C GLY A 79 16.26 -22.73 -2.98
#